data_AF-A0A6F8YBM8-F1
#
_entry.id   AF-A0A6F8YBM8-F1
#
_cell.length_a   1.000
_cell.length_b   1.000
_cell.length_c   1.000
_cell.angle_alpha   90.00
_cell.angle_beta   90.00
_cell.angle_gamma   90.00
#
_symmetry.space_group_name_H-M   'P 1'
#
loop_
_entity.id
_entity.type
_entity.pdbx_description
1 polymer ?
#
loop_
_entity_poly.entity_id
_entity_poly.type
_entity_poly.pdbx_seq_one_letter_code
_entity_poly.pdbx_strand_id
1 'polypeptide(L)'
;MEVVAQWVHTSWTKRSCGGDAAARRNAVPIGFLLPAAGAPLVHEVLMHEHGDFRPHDQTRAELPAADDVDLRQVDRWLRVQLVPNLRMMPRRKQRPPAIYLHPGEWVRWRINYRSSGTCSCGQDWSYRLDTLSLGHGWIATDTFLTQPTYVVDERAVLR
;
A
#
# COMPACT_ATOMS: atom_id res chain seq x y z
N MET A 1 18.38 9.72 4.18
CA MET A 1 17.33 9.60 3.15
C MET A 1 16.04 10.06 3.79
N GLU A 2 15.41 11.12 3.29
CA GLU A 2 14.17 11.65 3.86
C GLU A 2 12.99 11.00 3.16
N VAL A 3 12.43 9.95 3.76
CA VAL A 3 11.32 9.19 3.18
C VAL A 3 10.15 9.20 4.13
N VAL A 4 8.98 9.50 3.60
CA VAL A 4 7.71 9.28 4.29
C VAL A 4 6.92 8.28 3.48
N ALA A 5 6.53 7.17 4.11
CA ALA A 5 5.71 6.12 3.51
C ALA A 5 4.43 5.94 4.32
N GLN A 6 3.32 5.84 3.61
CA GLN A 6 2.05 5.40 4.17
C GLN A 6 1.63 4.11 3.47
N TRP A 7 1.42 3.07 4.26
CA TRP A 7 0.83 1.82 3.82
C TRP A 7 -0.63 1.78 4.24
N VAL A 8 -1.53 1.56 3.29
CA VAL A 8 -2.94 1.28 3.57
C VAL A 8 -3.25 -0.14 3.08
N HIS A 9 -3.51 -1.03 4.02
CA HIS A 9 -3.80 -2.43 3.78
C HIS A 9 -5.27 -2.71 4.02
N THR A 10 -6.01 -3.02 2.95
CA THR A 10 -7.40 -3.45 3.04
C THR A 10 -7.46 -4.95 2.80
N SER A 11 -8.09 -5.72 3.68
CA SER A 11 -8.26 -7.17 3.50
C SER A 11 -9.69 -7.64 3.71
N TRP A 12 -10.10 -8.63 2.92
CA TRP A 12 -11.46 -9.14 2.90
C TRP A 12 -11.52 -10.60 2.41
N THR A 13 -12.64 -11.25 2.63
CA THR A 13 -12.95 -12.59 2.13
C THR A 13 -13.91 -12.51 0.94
N LYS A 14 -14.30 -13.67 0.39
CA LYS A 14 -15.34 -13.74 -0.66
C LYS A 14 -16.64 -13.01 -0.31
N ARG A 15 -16.96 -12.83 0.99
CA ARG A 15 -18.19 -12.16 1.45
C ARG A 15 -18.27 -10.70 0.97
N SER A 16 -17.14 -10.01 0.84
CA SER A 16 -17.07 -8.63 0.31
C SER A 16 -16.66 -8.55 -1.17
N CYS A 17 -16.89 -9.60 -1.97
CA CYS A 17 -16.65 -9.55 -3.42
C CYS A 17 -17.83 -8.99 -4.23
N GLY A 18 -19.05 -8.94 -3.68
CA GLY A 18 -20.23 -8.39 -4.35
C GLY A 18 -21.21 -7.69 -3.40
N GLY A 19 -22.24 -7.06 -3.98
CA GLY A 19 -23.33 -6.40 -3.24
C GLY A 19 -22.86 -5.29 -2.30
N ASP A 20 -23.63 -5.07 -1.22
CA ASP A 20 -23.37 -4.01 -0.23
C ASP A 20 -22.02 -4.15 0.47
N ALA A 21 -21.55 -5.39 0.65
CA ALA A 21 -20.26 -5.67 1.27
C ALA A 21 -19.09 -5.20 0.37
N ALA A 22 -19.20 -5.39 -0.96
CA ALA A 22 -18.25 -4.80 -1.90
C ALA A 22 -18.34 -3.27 -1.96
N ALA A 23 -19.55 -2.70 -1.84
CA ALA A 23 -19.72 -1.24 -1.78
C ALA A 23 -19.00 -0.65 -0.55
N ARG A 24 -19.18 -1.25 0.64
CA ARG A 24 -18.45 -0.87 1.86
C ARG A 24 -16.94 -0.95 1.67
N ARG A 25 -16.43 -2.07 1.15
CA ARG A 25 -15.00 -2.23 0.84
C ARG A 25 -14.51 -1.18 -0.15
N ASN A 26 -15.27 -0.86 -1.19
CA ASN A 26 -14.85 0.10 -2.22
C ASN A 26 -14.85 1.55 -1.70
N ALA A 27 -15.60 1.83 -0.64
CA ALA A 27 -15.68 3.16 -0.03
C ALA A 27 -14.55 3.44 0.99
N VAL A 28 -13.73 2.44 1.34
CA VAL A 28 -12.66 2.64 2.33
C VAL A 28 -11.60 3.61 1.78
N PRO A 29 -11.04 4.51 2.63
CA PRO A 29 -9.98 5.42 2.21
C PRO A 29 -8.72 4.67 1.77
N ILE A 30 -8.01 5.22 0.80
CA ILE A 30 -6.71 4.70 0.34
C ILE A 30 -5.53 5.59 0.75
N GLY A 31 -5.81 6.59 1.58
CA GLY A 31 -4.85 7.53 2.15
C GLY A 31 -5.43 8.18 3.40
N PHE A 32 -4.55 8.54 4.33
CA PHE A 32 -4.89 9.15 5.61
C PHE A 32 -3.95 10.34 5.87
N LEU A 33 -4.34 11.23 6.79
CA LEU A 33 -3.40 12.23 7.31
C LEU A 33 -2.18 11.55 7.90
N LEU A 34 -1.00 12.08 7.62
CA LEU A 34 0.22 11.64 8.26
C LEU A 34 0.28 12.18 9.69
N PRO A 35 0.80 11.39 10.64
CA PRO A 35 1.09 11.87 11.98
C PRO A 35 2.15 12.98 11.91
N ALA A 36 2.13 13.91 12.86
CA ALA A 36 3.11 14.99 12.97
C ALA A 36 4.46 14.44 13.48
N ALA A 37 5.15 13.69 12.61
CA ALA A 37 6.45 13.06 12.86
C ALA A 37 7.43 13.41 11.73
N GLY A 38 8.71 13.53 12.07
CA GLY A 38 9.77 13.78 11.10
C GLY A 38 10.10 12.55 10.24
N ALA A 39 10.70 12.77 9.08
CA ALA A 39 11.25 11.69 8.26
C ALA A 39 12.56 11.14 8.86
N PRO A 40 12.86 9.83 8.72
CA PRO A 40 12.07 8.83 8.00
C PRO A 40 10.84 8.36 8.80
N LEU A 41 9.74 8.07 8.08
CA LEU A 41 8.46 7.73 8.68
C LEU A 41 7.75 6.63 7.89
N VAL A 42 7.25 5.61 8.60
CA VAL A 42 6.28 4.63 8.09
C VAL A 42 4.99 4.75 8.89
N HIS A 43 3.92 5.16 8.24
CA HIS A 43 2.55 5.17 8.76
C HIS A 43 1.78 4.01 8.13
N GLU A 44 1.45 2.97 8.89
CA GLU A 44 0.71 1.82 8.40
C GLU A 44 -0.72 1.85 8.93
N VAL A 45 -1.69 1.68 8.04
CA VAL A 45 -3.12 1.64 8.34
C VAL A 45 -3.70 0.33 7.85
N LEU A 46 -4.28 -0.42 8.77
CA LEU A 46 -4.91 -1.71 8.53
C LEU A 46 -6.43 -1.58 8.57
N MET A 47 -7.10 -2.14 7.57
CA MET A 47 -8.57 -2.23 7.50
C MET A 47 -8.97 -3.65 7.11
N HIS A 48 -9.73 -4.30 7.97
CA HIS A 48 -10.14 -5.69 7.80
C HIS A 48 -11.66 -5.82 7.74
N GLU A 49 -12.17 -6.71 6.88
CA GLU A 49 -13.61 -6.99 6.75
C GLU A 49 -14.26 -7.37 8.09
N HIS A 50 -13.58 -8.16 8.94
CA HIS A 50 -14.12 -8.58 10.24
C HIS A 50 -14.30 -7.41 11.23
N GLY A 51 -13.62 -6.29 11.00
CA GLY A 51 -13.70 -5.07 11.80
C GLY A 51 -14.49 -3.97 11.10
N ASP A 52 -15.37 -4.33 10.16
CA ASP A 52 -16.14 -3.41 9.31
C ASP A 52 -15.27 -2.39 8.57
N PHE A 53 -14.03 -2.77 8.26
CA PHE A 53 -13.02 -1.90 7.66
C PHE A 53 -12.69 -0.64 8.48
N ARG A 54 -12.87 -0.66 9.80
CA ARG A 54 -12.40 0.42 10.67
C ARG A 54 -10.86 0.50 10.59
N PRO A 55 -10.29 1.71 10.46
CA PRO A 55 -8.85 1.88 10.36
C PRO A 55 -8.18 1.63 11.73
N HIS A 56 -7.09 0.88 11.70
CA HIS A 56 -6.15 0.72 12.80
C HIS A 56 -4.77 1.15 12.31
N ASP A 57 -4.25 2.26 12.86
CA ASP A 57 -2.98 2.81 12.44
C ASP A 57 -1.84 2.56 13.43
N GLN A 58 -0.63 2.51 12.89
CA GLN A 58 0.61 2.49 13.65
C GLN A 58 1.68 3.30 12.92
N THR A 59 2.58 3.89 13.68
CA THR A 59 3.63 4.76 13.17
C THR A 59 5.00 4.32 13.66
N ARG A 60 5.98 4.28 12.74
CA ARG A 60 7.37 3.92 13.05
C ARG A 60 8.32 4.95 12.43
N ALA A 61 9.29 5.41 13.20
CA ALA A 61 10.30 6.38 12.77
C ALA A 61 11.48 5.66 12.09
N GLU A 62 11.21 5.01 10.96
CA GLU A 62 12.16 4.18 10.22
C GLU A 62 11.91 4.26 8.72
N LEU A 63 12.82 3.66 7.93
CA LEU A 63 12.58 3.44 6.50
C LEU A 63 11.67 2.20 6.30
N PRO A 64 10.89 2.14 5.21
CA PRO A 64 10.22 0.91 4.81
C PRO A 64 11.19 -0.26 4.75
N ALA A 65 10.72 -1.46 5.14
CA ALA A 65 11.52 -2.66 5.05
C ALA A 65 11.94 -2.94 3.60
N ALA A 66 13.18 -3.39 3.40
CA ALA A 66 13.72 -3.69 2.07
C ALA A 66 12.94 -4.80 1.33
N ASP A 67 12.28 -5.67 2.09
CA ASP A 67 11.40 -6.73 1.57
C ASP A 67 10.04 -6.20 1.08
N ASP A 68 9.68 -4.95 1.43
CA ASP A 68 8.44 -4.28 1.03
C ASP A 68 8.71 -3.21 -0.04
N VAL A 69 9.82 -2.47 0.06
CA VAL A 69 10.21 -1.41 -0.90
C VAL A 69 11.73 -1.36 -1.05
N ASP A 70 12.22 -1.55 -2.29
CA ASP A 70 13.62 -1.30 -2.65
C ASP A 70 13.81 0.21 -2.88
N LEU A 71 14.46 0.84 -1.91
CA LEU A 71 14.78 2.26 -1.90
C LEU A 71 16.27 2.46 -2.16
N ARG A 72 16.60 3.30 -3.13
CA ARG A 72 17.99 3.67 -3.43
C ARG A 72 18.12 5.16 -3.68
N GLN A 73 19.01 5.82 -2.96
CA GLN A 73 19.39 7.19 -3.25
C GLN A 73 20.31 7.20 -4.47
N VAL A 74 20.00 8.02 -5.48
CA VAL A 74 20.83 8.26 -6.66
C VAL A 74 20.97 9.77 -6.81
N ASP A 75 22.10 10.33 -6.41
CA ASP A 75 22.30 11.78 -6.25
C ASP A 75 21.17 12.42 -5.42
N ARG A 76 20.41 13.35 -6.00
CA ARG A 76 19.25 14.02 -5.38
C ARG A 76 17.92 13.30 -5.62
N TRP A 77 17.94 12.14 -6.24
CA TRP A 77 16.75 11.38 -6.60
C TRP A 77 16.60 10.18 -5.67
N LEU A 78 15.35 9.84 -5.37
CA LEU A 78 15.03 8.59 -4.70
C LEU A 78 14.44 7.62 -5.71
N ARG A 79 15.16 6.53 -5.99
CA ARG A 79 14.64 5.40 -6.75
C ARG A 79 13.78 4.53 -5.83
N VAL A 80 12.53 4.31 -6.24
CA VAL A 80 11.50 3.59 -5.51
C VAL A 80 11.00 2.43 -6.35
N GLN A 81 11.10 1.21 -5.82
CA GLN A 81 10.46 0.03 -6.39
C GLN A 81 9.74 -0.75 -5.30
N LEU A 82 8.41 -0.85 -5.38
CA LEU A 82 7.65 -1.73 -4.48
C LEU A 82 8.10 -3.18 -4.68
N VAL A 83 8.29 -3.95 -3.62
CA VAL A 83 8.60 -5.38 -3.66
C VAL A 83 7.33 -6.18 -3.33
N PRO A 84 6.84 -7.03 -4.25
CA PRO A 84 5.56 -7.68 -4.07
C PRO A 84 5.73 -8.91 -3.16
N ASN A 85 4.71 -9.20 -2.33
CA ASN A 85 4.71 -10.44 -1.57
C ASN A 85 4.64 -11.67 -2.49
N LEU A 86 5.76 -12.39 -2.61
CA LEU A 86 5.90 -13.56 -3.49
C LEU A 86 5.15 -14.81 -3.01
N ARG A 87 4.71 -14.83 -1.74
CA ARG A 87 3.92 -15.93 -1.17
C ARG A 87 2.44 -15.82 -1.52
N MET A 88 2.00 -14.66 -2.02
CA MET A 88 0.62 -14.42 -2.41
C MET A 88 0.45 -14.43 -3.92
N MET A 89 -0.77 -14.73 -4.37
CA MET A 89 -1.14 -14.68 -5.79
C MET A 89 -1.76 -13.33 -6.15
N PRO A 90 -1.73 -12.90 -7.43
CA PRO A 90 -1.04 -13.52 -8.54
C PRO A 90 0.45 -13.18 -8.52
N ARG A 91 1.27 -14.10 -9.04
CA ARG A 91 2.68 -13.79 -9.35
C ARG A 91 2.70 -12.80 -10.52
N ARG A 92 3.44 -11.70 -10.35
CA ARG A 92 3.57 -10.65 -11.36
C ARG A 92 4.78 -10.93 -12.24
N LYS A 93 4.53 -11.35 -13.49
CA LYS A 93 5.60 -11.66 -14.47
C LYS A 93 6.22 -10.39 -15.07
N GLN A 94 5.39 -9.37 -15.30
CA GLN A 94 5.79 -8.06 -15.80
C GLN A 94 5.40 -7.04 -14.75
N ARG A 95 6.33 -6.14 -14.45
CA ARG A 95 6.15 -5.10 -13.46
C ARG A 95 6.56 -3.75 -14.01
N PRO A 96 5.90 -2.67 -13.59
CA PRO A 96 6.34 -1.32 -13.87
C PRO A 96 7.79 -1.12 -13.42
N PRO A 97 8.57 -0.31 -14.16
CA PRO A 97 9.91 0.05 -13.77
C PRO A 97 9.91 0.88 -12.47
N ALA A 98 11.10 1.07 -11.90
CA ALA A 98 11.26 1.87 -10.70
C ALA A 98 10.93 3.34 -11.01
N ILE A 99 10.32 4.00 -10.03
CA ILE A 99 10.02 5.43 -10.09
C ILE A 99 11.17 6.20 -9.46
N TYR A 100 11.49 7.37 -10.01
CA TYR A 100 12.50 8.27 -9.46
C TYR A 100 11.79 9.51 -8.95
N LEU A 101 11.94 9.81 -7.66
CA LEU A 101 11.30 10.95 -7.01
C LEU A 101 12.32 12.05 -6.72
N HIS A 102 12.01 13.27 -7.17
CA HIS A 102 12.63 14.48 -6.65
C HIS A 102 12.14 14.78 -5.23
N PRO A 103 12.86 15.61 -4.46
CA PRO A 103 12.35 16.14 -3.20
C PRO A 103 11.02 16.88 -3.41
N GLY A 104 10.02 16.56 -2.59
CA GLY A 104 8.64 17.05 -2.70
C GLY A 104 7.73 16.20 -3.58
N GLU A 105 8.27 15.27 -4.37
CA GLU A 105 7.47 14.35 -5.19
C GLU A 105 7.08 13.11 -4.39
N TRP A 106 5.96 12.52 -4.79
CA TRP A 106 5.48 11.27 -4.21
C TRP A 106 4.73 10.40 -5.21
N VAL A 107 4.73 9.09 -4.93
CA VAL A 107 4.07 8.07 -5.73
C VAL A 107 2.93 7.43 -4.95
N ARG A 108 1.83 7.14 -5.63
CA ARG A 108 0.78 6.21 -5.17
C ARG A 108 0.87 4.91 -5.96
N TRP A 109 1.18 3.83 -5.26
CA TRP A 109 1.31 2.49 -5.82
C TRP A 109 0.24 1.56 -5.25
N ARG A 110 -0.58 0.97 -6.12
CA ARG A 110 -1.65 0.04 -5.71
C ARG A 110 -1.35 -1.37 -6.21
N ILE A 111 -1.47 -2.34 -5.33
CA ILE A 111 -1.16 -3.73 -5.64
C ILE A 111 -2.07 -4.66 -4.84
N ASN A 112 -2.62 -5.70 -5.47
CA ASN A 112 -3.56 -6.62 -4.80
C ASN A 112 -3.09 -8.07 -4.81
N TYR A 113 -3.63 -8.82 -3.85
CA TYR A 113 -3.25 -10.19 -3.61
C TYR A 113 -4.46 -11.04 -3.23
N ARG A 114 -4.31 -12.35 -3.41
CA ARG A 114 -5.15 -13.38 -2.81
C ARG A 114 -4.27 -14.50 -2.25
N SER A 115 -4.76 -15.13 -1.20
CA SER A 115 -4.20 -16.36 -0.64
C SER A 115 -5.34 -17.29 -0.24
N SER A 116 -5.12 -18.61 -0.31
CA SER A 116 -6.01 -19.59 0.29
C SER A 116 -5.68 -19.71 1.78
N GLY A 117 -6.71 -19.69 2.64
CA GLY A 117 -6.54 -20.00 4.06
C GLY A 117 -6.02 -21.43 4.28
N THR A 118 -5.48 -21.70 5.47
CA THR A 118 -4.98 -23.01 5.91
C THR A 118 -6.08 -24.01 6.27
N CYS A 119 -7.36 -23.66 6.11
CA CYS A 119 -8.49 -24.54 6.38
C CYS A 119 -8.58 -25.63 5.30
N SER A 120 -8.68 -26.89 5.72
CA SER A 120 -8.71 -28.11 4.89
C SER A 120 -9.88 -28.21 3.90
N CYS A 121 -10.80 -27.25 3.85
CA CYS A 121 -11.92 -27.22 2.92
C CYS A 121 -11.69 -26.39 1.64
N GLY A 122 -10.58 -25.63 1.52
CA GLY A 122 -10.26 -24.88 0.29
C GLY A 122 -11.26 -23.78 -0.11
N GLN A 123 -12.21 -23.44 0.78
CA GLN A 123 -13.30 -22.50 0.48
C GLN A 123 -12.97 -21.03 0.85
N ASP A 124 -12.07 -20.79 1.78
CA ASP A 124 -11.81 -19.44 2.33
C ASP A 124 -10.62 -18.77 1.64
N TRP A 125 -10.93 -18.07 0.54
CA TRP A 125 -9.99 -17.15 -0.07
C TRP A 125 -9.93 -15.86 0.74
N SER A 126 -8.72 -15.44 1.09
CA SER A 126 -8.42 -14.12 1.62
C SER A 126 -7.89 -13.25 0.50
N TYR A 127 -8.34 -12.00 0.46
CA TYR A 127 -7.95 -10.98 -0.50
C TYR A 127 -7.33 -9.81 0.26
N ARG A 128 -6.35 -9.16 -0.36
CA ARG A 128 -5.67 -7.99 0.19
C ARG A 128 -5.42 -6.97 -0.92
N LEU A 129 -5.62 -5.69 -0.63
CA LEU A 129 -5.23 -4.57 -1.46
C LEU A 129 -4.31 -3.69 -0.64
N ASP A 130 -3.11 -3.49 -1.15
CA ASP A 130 -2.10 -2.61 -0.58
C ASP A 130 -2.01 -1.35 -1.41
N THR A 131 -2.09 -0.21 -0.74
CA THR A 131 -1.81 1.09 -1.32
C THR A 131 -0.62 1.69 -0.58
N LEU A 132 0.50 1.84 -1.28
CA LEU A 132 1.66 2.58 -0.82
C LEU A 132 1.54 4.02 -1.33
N SER A 133 1.58 5.00 -0.42
CA SER A 133 1.88 6.38 -0.76
C SER A 133 3.29 6.69 -0.23
N LEU A 134 4.23 7.06 -1.09
CA LEU A 134 5.62 7.28 -0.67
C LEU A 134 6.16 8.57 -1.25
N GLY A 135 6.63 9.47 -0.39
CA GLY A 135 7.21 10.75 -0.73
C GLY A 135 8.69 10.85 -0.34
N HIS A 136 9.41 11.71 -1.05
CA HIS A 136 10.82 12.02 -0.82
C HIS A 136 10.99 13.47 -0.36
N GLY A 137 11.81 13.73 0.65
CA GLY A 137 12.05 15.06 1.19
C GLY A 137 10.98 15.51 2.17
N TRP A 138 10.68 16.81 2.19
CA TRP A 138 9.64 17.37 3.04
C TRP A 138 8.24 17.04 2.49
N ILE A 139 7.42 16.38 3.33
CA ILE A 139 6.06 15.94 3.00
C ILE A 139 5.13 16.51 4.08
N ALA A 140 4.11 17.27 3.66
CA ALA A 140 3.11 17.82 4.58
C ALA A 140 2.11 16.73 5.03
N THR A 141 1.41 16.98 6.14
CA THR A 141 0.54 15.97 6.77
C THR A 141 -0.62 15.52 5.88
N ASP A 142 -1.08 16.37 4.98
CA ASP A 142 -2.17 16.12 4.04
C ASP A 142 -1.71 15.77 2.62
N THR A 143 -0.40 15.72 2.35
CA THR A 143 0.14 15.52 0.99
C THR A 143 -0.42 14.26 0.33
N PHE A 144 -0.56 13.15 1.07
CA PHE A 144 -1.11 11.91 0.52
C PHE A 144 -2.63 11.93 0.31
N LEU A 145 -3.34 12.99 0.70
CA LEU A 145 -4.74 13.18 0.34
C LEU A 145 -4.91 13.97 -0.97
N THR A 146 -3.83 14.55 -1.48
CA THR A 146 -3.81 15.31 -2.73
C THR A 146 -3.57 14.41 -3.95
N GLN A 147 -3.44 15.03 -5.12
CA GLN A 147 -3.09 14.31 -6.35
C GLN A 147 -1.60 13.89 -6.31
N PRO A 148 -1.29 12.60 -6.53
CA PRO A 148 0.08 12.13 -6.60
C PRO A 148 0.81 12.59 -7.86
N THR A 149 2.13 12.79 -7.75
CA THR A 149 3.00 13.03 -8.90
C THR A 149 3.03 11.81 -9.82
N TYR A 150 3.10 10.61 -9.23
CA TYR A 150 3.12 9.34 -9.96
C TYR A 150 2.01 8.40 -9.47
N VAL A 151 1.32 7.76 -10.41
CA VAL A 151 0.35 6.70 -10.11
C VAL A 151 0.82 5.40 -10.75
N VAL A 152 0.92 4.35 -9.95
CA VAL A 152 1.22 3.00 -10.41
C VAL A 152 0.10 2.06 -9.97
N ASP A 153 -0.59 1.45 -10.94
CA ASP A 153 -1.65 0.49 -10.68
C ASP A 153 -1.21 -0.91 -11.14
N GLU A 154 -0.87 -1.76 -10.17
CA GLU A 154 -0.53 -3.17 -10.37
C GLU A 154 -1.64 -4.11 -9.86
N ARG A 155 -2.87 -3.61 -9.75
CA ARG A 155 -4.02 -4.45 -9.43
C ARG A 155 -4.30 -5.39 -10.59
N ALA A 156 -4.38 -6.67 -10.28
CA ALA A 156 -4.79 -7.71 -11.21
C ALA A 156 -6.24 -8.08 -10.99
N VAL A 157 -6.90 -8.60 -12.03
CA VAL A 157 -8.19 -9.26 -11.89
C VAL A 157 -8.01 -10.53 -11.06
N LEU A 158 -8.60 -10.56 -9.87
CA LEU A 158 -8.59 -11.73 -8.99
C LEU A 158 -9.84 -12.55 -9.30
N ARG A 159 -9.65 -13.81 -9.68
CA ARG A 159 -10.74 -14.79 -9.86
C ARG A 159 -11.02 -15.54 -8.56
#